data_AF-A0A955G783-F1
#
_entry.id   AF-A0A955G783-F1
#
_cell.length_a   1.000
_cell.length_b   1.000
_cell.length_c   1.000
_cell.angle_alpha   90.00
_cell.angle_beta   90.00
_cell.angle_gamma   90.00
#
_symmetry.space_group_name_H-M   'P 1'
#
loop_
_entity.id
_entity.type
_entity.pdbx_description
1 polymer ?
#
loop_
_entity_poly.entity_id
_entity_poly.type
_entity_poly.pdbx_seq_one_letter_code
_entity_poly.pdbx_strand_id
1 'polypeptide(L)'
;MSERFDARQELPGFEVVPGNVPEMSEETRQTLARVILDETVEIVTNNRRAQVRYDGMNDGEFAELFRPLVDVLALDPAIDRPPLRVSIDRASKLGMVPSQKAIYDRTTLSKIQSHLGFRPKFRFQDWMKADYVAAGKRLAQIVGGRPTRFDIQGAGKGEFSQLGDFPTVDEVKGRFGRLAVFHELIGYPSCRGWVDDDYMDWSTAFYRQNPSATITARNLDNLSASGLGPSRQAIYSNYGSLSKFQDLSQQHYDTVIDNESFERKQRVTDAIELSKNHTSLSEAILEFDQHSEQDRILQISAQFRLARHFITDATPSELRDMSLIKNPNVFTRSCMNKASGSLKAADIETVALAFGVFDDLWPMYRFDSVKLNLC
;
A
#
# COMPACT_ATOMS: atom_id res chain seq x y z
N MET A 1 0.34 -8.20 -39.90
CA MET A 1 1.66 -8.87 -39.81
C MET A 1 1.98 -8.95 -38.33
N SER A 2 2.19 -10.14 -37.77
CA SER A 2 2.59 -10.27 -36.36
C SER A 2 4.08 -9.94 -36.22
N GLU A 3 4.42 -9.08 -35.26
CA GLU A 3 5.81 -8.79 -34.90
C GLU A 3 6.43 -10.07 -34.31
N ARG A 4 7.63 -10.45 -34.76
CA ARG A 4 8.37 -11.61 -34.24
C ARG A 4 9.53 -11.12 -33.41
N PHE A 5 9.63 -11.63 -32.19
CA PHE A 5 10.73 -11.33 -31.28
C PHE A 5 11.65 -12.54 -31.15
N ASP A 6 12.93 -12.37 -31.55
CA ASP A 6 13.97 -13.39 -31.37
C ASP A 6 14.91 -12.97 -30.24
N ALA A 7 14.69 -13.54 -29.05
CA ALA A 7 15.44 -13.21 -27.85
C ALA A 7 16.97 -13.38 -28.00
N ARG A 8 17.47 -14.25 -28.90
CA ARG A 8 18.91 -14.40 -29.11
C ARG A 8 19.54 -13.23 -29.88
N GLN A 9 18.79 -12.68 -30.83
CA GLN A 9 19.25 -11.56 -31.64
C GLN A 9 19.07 -10.25 -30.88
N GLU A 10 17.94 -10.11 -30.20
CA GLU A 10 17.53 -8.86 -29.56
C GLU A 10 18.06 -8.71 -28.13
N LEU A 11 18.43 -9.81 -27.45
CA LEU A 11 18.99 -9.79 -26.10
C LEU A 11 20.24 -10.69 -26.00
N PRO A 12 21.34 -10.35 -26.70
CA PRO A 12 22.56 -11.15 -26.69
C PRO A 12 23.16 -11.20 -25.27
N GLY A 13 23.42 -12.41 -24.78
CA GLY A 13 24.00 -12.64 -23.44
C GLY A 13 22.98 -12.70 -22.30
N PHE A 14 21.68 -12.56 -22.58
CA PHE A 14 20.63 -12.77 -21.59
C PHE A 14 20.42 -14.27 -21.34
N GLU A 15 21.23 -14.85 -20.47
CA GLU A 15 20.97 -16.17 -19.88
C GLU A 15 20.44 -16.00 -18.45
N VAL A 16 19.16 -16.32 -18.26
CA VAL A 16 18.60 -16.41 -16.92
C VAL A 16 19.03 -17.73 -16.32
N VAL A 17 20.03 -17.64 -15.45
CA VAL A 17 20.40 -18.73 -14.56
C VAL A 17 19.45 -18.65 -13.36
N PRO A 18 18.77 -19.75 -12.98
CA PRO A 18 17.93 -19.78 -11.78
C PRO A 18 18.71 -19.23 -10.57
N GLY A 19 18.23 -18.14 -9.97
CA GLY A 19 18.85 -17.51 -8.79
C GLY A 19 19.90 -16.42 -9.09
N ASN A 20 20.19 -16.11 -10.36
CA ASN A 20 21.03 -14.96 -10.72
C ASN A 20 20.26 -14.05 -11.68
N VAL A 21 19.87 -12.87 -11.19
CA VAL A 21 19.24 -11.84 -12.01
C VAL A 21 20.37 -10.97 -12.56
N PRO A 22 20.71 -11.06 -13.86
CA PRO A 22 21.65 -10.10 -14.41
C PRO A 22 21.09 -8.69 -14.23
N GLU A 23 21.94 -7.73 -13.86
CA GLU A 23 21.55 -6.32 -13.87
C GLU A 23 21.06 -5.96 -15.27
N MET A 24 19.76 -5.68 -15.39
CA MET A 24 19.13 -5.30 -16.65
C MET A 24 19.19 -3.78 -16.79
N SER A 25 19.61 -3.31 -17.97
CA SER A 25 19.39 -1.90 -18.33
C SER A 25 17.89 -1.60 -18.37
N GLU A 26 17.51 -0.36 -18.10
CA GLU A 26 16.11 0.07 -18.13
C GLU A 26 15.49 -0.16 -19.53
N GLU A 27 16.26 0.02 -20.60
CA GLU A 27 15.84 -0.28 -21.97
C GLU A 27 15.54 -1.77 -22.19
N THR A 28 16.38 -2.66 -21.65
CA THR A 28 16.14 -4.11 -21.68
C THR A 28 14.86 -4.47 -20.93
N ARG A 29 14.67 -3.87 -19.75
CA ARG A 29 13.50 -4.07 -18.91
C ARG A 29 12.21 -3.67 -19.63
N GLN A 30 12.18 -2.48 -20.23
CA GLN A 30 11.02 -1.98 -20.98
C GLN A 30 10.72 -2.84 -22.21
N THR A 31 11.75 -3.28 -22.93
CA THR A 31 11.61 -4.18 -24.08
C THR A 31 11.00 -5.52 -23.67
N LEU A 32 11.54 -6.14 -22.61
CA LEU A 32 11.00 -7.39 -22.07
C LEU A 32 9.56 -7.23 -21.57
N ALA A 33 9.26 -6.14 -20.86
CA ALA A 33 7.90 -5.85 -20.39
C ALA A 33 6.92 -5.74 -21.56
N ARG A 34 7.27 -4.99 -22.61
CA ARG A 34 6.48 -4.88 -23.85
C ARG A 34 6.21 -6.25 -24.46
N VAL A 35 7.26 -7.05 -24.67
CA VAL A 35 7.13 -8.39 -25.28
C VAL A 35 6.30 -9.33 -24.40
N ILE A 36 6.41 -9.26 -23.07
CA ILE A 36 5.64 -10.13 -22.17
C ILE A 36 4.16 -9.72 -22.13
N LEU A 37 3.85 -8.42 -22.17
CA LEU A 37 2.49 -7.91 -22.05
C LEU A 37 1.73 -7.87 -23.38
N ASP A 38 2.42 -7.74 -24.52
CA ASP A 38 1.80 -7.70 -25.84
C ASP A 38 1.61 -9.11 -26.41
N GLU A 39 0.37 -9.61 -26.35
CA GLU A 39 0.01 -10.93 -26.88
C GLU A 39 0.18 -11.05 -28.42
N THR A 40 0.25 -9.93 -29.14
CA THR A 40 0.39 -9.92 -30.61
C THR A 40 1.82 -10.20 -31.08
N VAL A 41 2.80 -10.04 -30.19
CA VAL A 41 4.21 -10.37 -30.45
C VAL A 41 4.40 -11.88 -30.37
N GLU A 42 4.89 -12.49 -31.44
CA GLU A 42 5.24 -13.92 -31.48
C GLU A 42 6.65 -14.13 -30.91
N ILE A 43 6.76 -14.85 -29.80
CA ILE A 43 8.04 -15.20 -29.17
C ILE A 43 8.55 -16.50 -29.80
N VAL A 44 9.65 -16.43 -30.55
CA VAL A 44 10.24 -17.60 -31.18
C VAL A 44 11.10 -18.35 -30.16
N THR A 45 10.58 -19.46 -29.64
CA THR A 45 11.30 -20.30 -28.67
C THR A 45 12.29 -21.23 -29.34
N ASN A 46 13.55 -21.20 -28.90
CA ASN A 46 14.54 -22.23 -29.22
C ASN A 46 14.64 -23.23 -28.05
N ASN A 47 13.81 -24.27 -28.09
CA ASN A 47 13.55 -25.27 -27.03
C ASN A 47 14.72 -26.23 -26.70
N ARG A 48 15.98 -25.79 -26.71
CA ARG A 48 17.11 -26.56 -26.15
C ARG A 48 17.49 -26.07 -24.75
N ARG A 49 16.50 -25.87 -23.87
CA ARG A 49 16.80 -25.62 -22.46
C ARG A 49 16.99 -26.96 -21.76
N ALA A 50 18.12 -27.09 -21.07
CA ALA A 50 18.34 -28.19 -20.15
C ALA A 50 17.11 -28.31 -19.23
N GLN A 51 16.65 -29.53 -19.00
CA GLN A 51 15.68 -29.80 -17.94
C GLN A 51 16.34 -29.40 -16.62
N VAL A 52 16.16 -28.15 -16.21
CA VAL A 52 16.56 -27.70 -14.88
C VAL A 52 15.68 -28.48 -13.93
N ARG A 53 16.27 -29.47 -13.25
CA ARG A 53 15.58 -30.15 -12.16
C ARG A 53 15.49 -29.16 -11.03
N TYR A 54 14.28 -28.84 -10.63
CA TYR A 54 14.05 -27.99 -9.47
C TYR A 54 13.99 -28.84 -8.17
N ASP A 55 14.14 -30.16 -8.26
CA ASP A 55 14.09 -31.09 -7.14
C ASP A 55 14.94 -30.60 -5.95
N GLY A 56 14.38 -30.63 -4.74
CA GLY A 56 15.07 -30.23 -3.50
C GLY A 56 14.85 -28.79 -3.03
N MET A 57 14.45 -27.85 -3.89
CA MET A 57 14.10 -26.49 -3.45
C MET A 57 12.83 -26.47 -2.57
N ASN A 58 12.71 -25.55 -1.63
CA ASN A 58 11.45 -25.28 -0.94
C ASN A 58 10.53 -24.34 -1.76
N ASP A 59 9.28 -24.15 -1.32
CA ASP A 59 8.30 -23.29 -2.02
C ASP A 59 8.78 -21.82 -2.15
N GLY A 60 9.54 -21.31 -1.16
CA GLY A 60 10.09 -19.95 -1.16
C GLY A 60 11.26 -19.78 -2.13
N GLU A 61 12.23 -20.69 -2.09
CA GLU A 61 13.36 -20.72 -3.05
C GLU A 61 12.86 -20.83 -4.49
N PHE A 62 11.84 -21.65 -4.73
CA PHE A 62 11.21 -21.77 -6.04
C PHE A 62 10.46 -20.50 -6.45
N ALA A 63 9.84 -19.79 -5.49
CA ALA A 63 9.16 -18.53 -5.75
C ALA A 63 10.14 -17.40 -6.13
N GLU A 64 11.32 -17.33 -5.52
CA GLU A 64 12.33 -16.32 -5.86
C GLU A 64 12.78 -16.39 -7.33
N LEU A 65 12.64 -17.54 -7.99
CA LEU A 65 12.87 -17.66 -9.44
C LEU A 65 11.95 -16.77 -10.30
N PHE A 66 10.87 -16.24 -9.71
CA PHE A 66 9.92 -15.35 -10.37
C PHE A 66 10.17 -13.88 -10.09
N ARG A 67 11.09 -13.53 -9.17
CA ARG A 67 11.42 -12.13 -8.85
C ARG A 67 11.82 -11.30 -10.08
N PRO A 68 12.62 -11.82 -11.06
CA PRO A 68 12.94 -11.07 -12.27
C PRO A 68 11.70 -10.65 -13.08
N LEU A 69 10.66 -11.49 -13.09
CA LEU A 69 9.42 -11.18 -13.80
C LEU A 69 8.65 -10.06 -13.09
N VAL A 70 8.63 -10.07 -11.76
CA VAL A 70 8.04 -9.00 -10.95
C VAL A 70 8.74 -7.67 -11.25
N ASP A 71 10.07 -7.68 -11.26
CA ASP A 71 10.89 -6.51 -11.50
C ASP A 71 10.75 -5.98 -12.94
N VAL A 72 10.75 -6.88 -13.94
CA VAL A 72 10.57 -6.50 -15.35
C VAL A 72 9.21 -5.88 -15.61
N LEU A 73 8.16 -6.41 -14.99
CA LEU A 73 6.82 -5.87 -15.13
C LEU A 73 6.57 -4.67 -14.20
N ALA A 74 7.57 -4.25 -13.42
CA ALA A 74 7.47 -3.21 -12.41
C ALA A 74 6.25 -3.39 -11.49
N LEU A 75 5.93 -4.66 -11.15
CA LEU A 75 4.79 -4.98 -10.31
C LEU A 75 5.17 -4.76 -8.84
N ASP A 76 4.39 -3.96 -8.13
CA ASP A 76 4.44 -3.91 -6.68
C ASP A 76 3.56 -5.04 -6.12
N PRO A 77 4.12 -6.10 -5.50
CA PRO A 77 3.34 -7.20 -4.96
C PRO A 77 2.31 -6.78 -3.90
N ALA A 78 2.48 -5.62 -3.27
CA ALA A 78 1.53 -5.08 -2.32
C ALA A 78 0.30 -4.44 -2.98
N ILE A 79 0.40 -4.01 -4.23
CA ILE A 79 -0.59 -3.16 -4.90
C ILE A 79 -1.17 -3.86 -6.13
N ASP A 80 -0.32 -4.49 -6.92
CA ASP A 80 -0.65 -4.96 -8.26
C ASP A 80 -1.20 -6.37 -8.28
N ARG A 81 -1.87 -6.68 -9.40
CA ARG A 81 -2.28 -8.04 -9.69
C ARG A 81 -1.01 -8.88 -9.90
N PRO A 82 -0.98 -10.11 -9.35
CA PRO A 82 0.13 -11.00 -9.64
C PRO A 82 0.23 -11.30 -11.14
N PRO A 83 1.43 -11.68 -11.64
CA PRO A 83 1.62 -12.10 -13.00
C PRO A 83 0.57 -13.13 -13.41
N LEU A 84 -0.13 -12.86 -14.51
CA LEU A 84 -1.13 -13.76 -15.04
C LEU A 84 -0.47 -14.98 -15.67
N ARG A 85 -1.25 -16.05 -15.84
CA ARG A 85 -0.79 -17.28 -16.52
C ARG A 85 -0.16 -16.98 -17.88
N VAL A 86 -0.73 -16.05 -18.65
CA VAL A 86 -0.21 -15.64 -19.96
C VAL A 86 1.17 -15.00 -19.84
N SER A 87 1.34 -14.04 -18.93
CA SER A 87 2.62 -13.38 -18.68
C SER A 87 3.70 -14.38 -18.25
N ILE A 88 3.35 -15.35 -17.40
CA ILE A 88 4.27 -16.42 -16.98
C ILE A 88 4.65 -17.33 -18.15
N ASP A 89 3.70 -17.71 -19.00
CA ASP A 89 3.99 -18.53 -20.18
C ASP A 89 4.96 -17.81 -21.13
N ARG A 90 4.68 -16.55 -21.44
CA ARG A 90 5.52 -15.70 -22.29
C ARG A 90 6.90 -15.47 -21.68
N ALA A 91 6.99 -15.15 -20.40
CA ALA A 91 8.26 -15.02 -19.67
C ALA A 91 9.04 -16.35 -19.62
N SER A 92 8.35 -17.49 -19.51
CA SER A 92 8.99 -18.81 -19.54
C SER A 92 9.55 -19.15 -20.92
N LYS A 93 8.86 -18.75 -22.00
CA LYS A 93 9.40 -18.84 -23.38
C LYS A 93 10.69 -18.03 -23.52
N LEU A 94 10.75 -16.86 -22.89
CA LEU A 94 11.98 -16.05 -22.79
C LEU A 94 13.02 -16.63 -21.83
N GLY A 95 12.62 -17.55 -20.94
CA GLY A 95 13.51 -18.25 -19.99
C GLY A 95 13.65 -17.60 -18.65
N MET A 96 12.88 -16.55 -18.41
CA MET A 96 12.97 -15.76 -17.19
C MET A 96 12.44 -16.50 -15.98
N VAL A 97 11.46 -17.39 -16.19
CA VAL A 97 10.78 -18.10 -15.11
C VAL A 97 10.52 -19.55 -15.48
N PRO A 98 10.36 -20.44 -14.48
CA PRO A 98 9.86 -21.79 -14.70
C PRO A 98 8.53 -21.82 -15.46
N SER A 99 8.34 -22.87 -16.27
CA SER A 99 7.10 -23.05 -17.04
C SER A 99 5.89 -23.33 -16.14
N GLN A 100 4.68 -23.11 -16.65
CA GLN A 100 3.46 -23.47 -15.92
C GLN A 100 3.43 -24.94 -15.51
N LYS A 101 3.93 -25.84 -16.38
CA LYS A 101 4.04 -27.26 -16.05
C LYS A 101 4.94 -27.48 -14.83
N ALA A 102 6.12 -26.85 -14.79
CA ALA A 102 7.02 -26.93 -13.65
C ALA A 102 6.40 -26.34 -12.36
N ILE A 103 5.57 -25.29 -12.49
CA ILE A 103 4.79 -24.78 -11.37
C ILE A 103 3.83 -25.84 -10.84
N TYR A 104 3.01 -26.46 -11.70
CA TYR A 104 2.01 -27.47 -11.28
C TYR A 104 2.63 -28.76 -10.75
N ASP A 105 3.74 -29.20 -11.34
CA ASP A 105 4.45 -30.41 -10.91
C ASP A 105 5.02 -30.25 -9.49
N ARG A 106 5.27 -28.99 -9.05
CA ARG A 106 5.86 -28.69 -7.74
C ARG A 106 4.87 -28.15 -6.72
N THR A 107 4.14 -27.12 -7.08
CA THR A 107 3.40 -26.25 -6.15
C THR A 107 2.19 -25.63 -6.84
N THR A 108 1.64 -24.55 -6.29
CA THR A 108 0.56 -23.81 -6.95
C THR A 108 0.99 -22.39 -7.26
N LEU A 109 0.45 -21.82 -8.33
CA LEU A 109 0.68 -20.42 -8.67
C LEU A 109 0.31 -19.49 -7.51
N SER A 110 -0.76 -19.79 -6.77
CA SER A 110 -1.17 -19.00 -5.60
C SER A 110 -0.12 -19.01 -4.48
N LYS A 111 0.58 -20.13 -4.26
CA LYS A 111 1.66 -20.22 -3.26
C LYS A 111 2.87 -19.39 -3.69
N ILE A 112 3.29 -19.51 -4.96
CA ILE A 112 4.39 -18.70 -5.52
C ILE A 112 4.07 -17.21 -5.39
N GLN A 113 2.87 -16.81 -5.81
CA GLN A 113 2.39 -15.44 -5.69
C GLN A 113 2.44 -14.97 -4.23
N SER A 114 1.99 -15.79 -3.29
CA SER A 114 2.02 -15.45 -1.85
C SER A 114 3.45 -15.28 -1.34
N HIS A 115 4.39 -16.14 -1.72
CA HIS A 115 5.81 -16.03 -1.34
C HIS A 115 6.48 -14.77 -1.93
N LEU A 116 6.13 -14.40 -3.16
CA LEU A 116 6.57 -13.14 -3.78
C LEU A 116 5.92 -11.89 -3.15
N GLY A 117 4.99 -12.07 -2.22
CA GLY A 117 4.26 -11.01 -1.55
C GLY A 117 2.99 -10.56 -2.28
N PHE A 118 2.60 -11.21 -3.39
CA PHE A 118 1.32 -10.94 -4.03
C PHE A 118 0.17 -11.51 -3.21
N ARG A 119 -0.97 -10.82 -3.29
CA ARG A 119 -2.17 -11.20 -2.54
C ARG A 119 -2.91 -12.34 -3.24
N PRO A 120 -3.33 -13.40 -2.51
CA PRO A 120 -4.23 -14.40 -3.08
C PRO A 120 -5.54 -13.73 -3.51
N LYS A 121 -6.04 -14.10 -4.69
CA LYS A 121 -7.35 -13.64 -5.16
C LYS A 121 -8.45 -14.03 -4.16
N PHE A 122 -9.40 -13.11 -3.93
CA PHE A 122 -10.61 -13.33 -3.12
C PHE A 122 -10.39 -13.73 -1.64
N ARG A 123 -9.21 -13.49 -1.06
CA ARG A 123 -8.98 -13.68 0.39
C ARG A 123 -9.00 -12.36 1.17
N PHE A 124 -10.15 -11.69 1.15
CA PHE A 124 -10.33 -10.40 1.85
C PHE A 124 -10.30 -10.52 3.38
N GLN A 125 -10.42 -11.74 3.91
CA GLN A 125 -10.25 -12.02 5.35
C GLN A 125 -8.82 -11.74 5.84
N ASP A 126 -7.82 -11.80 4.95
CA ASP A 126 -6.41 -11.58 5.28
C ASP A 126 -6.02 -10.09 5.11
N TRP A 127 -6.95 -9.25 4.63
CA TRP A 127 -6.72 -7.81 4.43
C TRP A 127 -6.75 -7.04 5.76
N MET A 128 -5.77 -6.17 5.94
CA MET A 128 -5.74 -5.13 6.97
C MET A 128 -6.81 -4.08 6.71
N LYS A 129 -7.19 -3.29 7.73
CA LYS A 129 -8.12 -2.18 7.47
C LYS A 129 -7.54 -1.19 6.45
N ALA A 130 -6.24 -0.94 6.52
CA ALA A 130 -5.51 -0.11 5.56
C ALA A 130 -5.64 -0.60 4.10
N ASP A 131 -5.73 -1.92 3.89
CA ASP A 131 -5.86 -2.51 2.56
C ASP A 131 -7.22 -2.22 1.93
N TYR A 132 -8.29 -2.39 2.70
CA TYR A 132 -9.63 -2.02 2.29
C TYR A 132 -9.69 -0.52 1.94
N VAL A 133 -9.10 0.32 2.79
CA VAL A 133 -9.08 1.78 2.60
C VAL A 133 -8.32 2.15 1.32
N ALA A 134 -7.15 1.58 1.09
CA ALA A 134 -6.37 1.81 -0.12
C ALA A 134 -7.14 1.39 -1.39
N ALA A 135 -7.78 0.22 -1.36
CA ALA A 135 -8.62 -0.23 -2.47
C ALA A 135 -9.81 0.72 -2.69
N GLY A 136 -10.51 1.13 -1.61
CA GLY A 136 -11.65 2.04 -1.70
C GLY A 136 -11.29 3.41 -2.24
N LYS A 137 -10.11 3.94 -1.89
CA LYS A 137 -9.57 5.18 -2.48
C LYS A 137 -9.35 5.06 -3.99
N ARG A 138 -8.83 3.92 -4.46
CA ARG A 138 -8.70 3.67 -5.92
C ARG A 138 -10.06 3.58 -6.59
N LEU A 139 -11.04 2.91 -5.97
CA LEU A 139 -12.41 2.86 -6.50
C LEU A 139 -13.01 4.25 -6.61
N ALA A 140 -12.85 5.08 -5.58
CA ALA A 140 -13.30 6.47 -5.60
C ALA A 140 -12.68 7.28 -6.74
N GLN A 141 -11.39 7.09 -7.02
CA GLN A 141 -10.72 7.73 -8.16
C GLN A 141 -11.31 7.30 -9.50
N ILE A 142 -11.62 6.01 -9.66
CA ILE A 142 -12.18 5.45 -10.89
C ILE A 142 -13.60 5.94 -11.13
N VAL A 143 -14.43 6.00 -10.09
CA VAL A 143 -15.82 6.51 -10.21
C VAL A 143 -15.90 8.04 -10.18
N GLY A 144 -14.78 8.72 -9.89
CA GLY A 144 -14.72 10.19 -9.82
C GLY A 144 -15.46 10.79 -8.63
N GLY A 145 -15.66 10.04 -7.54
CA GLY A 145 -16.49 10.48 -6.42
C GLY A 145 -16.68 9.42 -5.35
N ARG A 146 -17.66 9.65 -4.46
CA ARG A 146 -18.00 8.72 -3.39
C ARG A 146 -18.52 7.40 -3.99
N PRO A 147 -17.85 6.25 -3.77
CA PRO A 147 -18.37 4.98 -4.23
C PRO A 147 -19.75 4.70 -3.62
N THR A 148 -20.70 4.32 -4.45
CA THR A 148 -22.00 3.83 -4.01
C THR A 148 -21.93 2.34 -3.69
N ARG A 149 -23.03 1.80 -3.13
CA ARG A 149 -23.17 0.35 -2.95
C ARG A 149 -23.04 -0.41 -4.28
N PHE A 150 -23.54 0.16 -5.37
CA PHE A 150 -23.50 -0.47 -6.69
C PHE A 150 -22.09 -0.49 -7.24
N ASP A 151 -21.31 0.59 -7.07
CA ASP A 151 -19.91 0.64 -7.50
C ASP A 151 -19.07 -0.41 -6.80
N ILE A 152 -19.25 -0.56 -5.48
CA ILE A 152 -18.55 -1.61 -4.69
C ILE A 152 -18.95 -3.00 -5.18
N GLN A 153 -20.24 -3.23 -5.47
CA GLN A 153 -20.72 -4.51 -5.95
C GLN A 153 -20.21 -4.81 -7.37
N GLY A 154 -20.15 -3.81 -8.25
CA GLY A 154 -19.56 -3.92 -9.59
C GLY A 154 -18.07 -4.18 -9.54
N ALA A 155 -17.33 -3.51 -8.65
CA ALA A 155 -15.92 -3.76 -8.39
C ALA A 155 -15.66 -5.20 -7.93
N GLY A 156 -16.49 -5.72 -7.02
CA GLY A 156 -16.40 -7.12 -6.59
C GLY A 156 -16.68 -8.13 -7.72
N LYS A 157 -17.43 -7.72 -8.75
CA LYS A 157 -17.70 -8.52 -9.96
C LYS A 157 -16.65 -8.34 -11.07
N GLY A 158 -15.64 -7.48 -10.84
CA GLY A 158 -14.59 -7.20 -11.83
C GLY A 158 -15.00 -6.22 -12.93
N GLU A 159 -16.11 -5.47 -12.76
CA GLU A 159 -16.52 -4.43 -13.72
C GLU A 159 -15.47 -3.31 -13.84
N PHE A 160 -14.70 -3.11 -12.77
CA PHE A 160 -13.50 -2.28 -12.79
C PHE A 160 -12.26 -3.15 -12.92
N SER A 161 -11.96 -3.60 -14.14
CA SER A 161 -10.82 -4.48 -14.43
C SER A 161 -9.47 -3.93 -13.95
N GLN A 162 -9.34 -2.60 -13.80
CA GLN A 162 -8.16 -1.91 -13.29
C GLN A 162 -7.98 -2.07 -11.76
N LEU A 163 -9.03 -2.41 -11.01
CA LEU A 163 -8.99 -2.42 -9.54
C LEU A 163 -8.40 -3.68 -8.91
N GLY A 164 -8.26 -4.77 -9.66
CA GLY A 164 -8.05 -6.06 -8.99
C GLY A 164 -9.35 -6.77 -8.67
N ASP A 165 -9.27 -7.58 -7.62
CA ASP A 165 -10.44 -8.06 -6.89
C ASP A 165 -10.77 -7.02 -5.82
N PHE A 166 -12.04 -6.70 -5.61
CA PHE A 166 -12.50 -5.76 -4.60
C PHE A 166 -13.43 -6.46 -3.59
N PRO A 167 -13.35 -6.16 -2.28
CA PRO A 167 -14.20 -6.80 -1.28
C PRO A 167 -15.68 -6.49 -1.54
N THR A 168 -16.54 -7.48 -1.35
CA THR A 168 -17.99 -7.30 -1.43
C THR A 168 -18.48 -6.32 -0.37
N VAL A 169 -19.68 -5.77 -0.57
CA VAL A 169 -20.32 -4.85 0.40
C VAL A 169 -20.41 -5.49 1.80
N ASP A 170 -20.67 -6.79 1.87
CA ASP A 170 -20.83 -7.49 3.14
C ASP A 170 -19.48 -7.76 3.82
N GLU A 171 -18.40 -7.98 3.06
CA GLU A 171 -17.04 -8.05 3.62
C GLU A 171 -16.57 -6.70 4.16
N VAL A 172 -16.83 -5.61 3.42
CA VAL A 172 -16.58 -4.24 3.90
C VAL A 172 -17.36 -3.99 5.19
N LYS A 173 -18.66 -4.31 5.23
CA LYS A 173 -19.46 -4.15 6.45
C LYS A 173 -18.98 -5.05 7.59
N GLY A 174 -18.60 -6.28 7.31
CA GLY A 174 -18.05 -7.20 8.32
C GLY A 174 -16.78 -6.64 8.95
N ARG A 175 -15.92 -5.97 8.15
CA ARG A 175 -14.67 -5.38 8.62
C ARG A 175 -14.84 -4.04 9.36
N PHE A 176 -15.74 -3.17 8.91
CA PHE A 176 -15.91 -1.81 9.43
C PHE A 176 -17.18 -1.60 10.27
N GLY A 177 -18.01 -2.63 10.42
CA GLY A 177 -19.35 -2.58 11.02
C GLY A 177 -20.39 -1.90 10.13
N ARG A 178 -20.06 -0.74 9.55
CA ARG A 178 -20.95 0.04 8.68
C ARG A 178 -20.21 0.59 7.47
N LEU A 179 -20.92 0.68 6.34
CA LEU A 179 -20.36 1.25 5.11
C LEU A 179 -20.04 2.75 5.23
N ALA A 180 -20.73 3.48 6.12
CA ALA A 180 -20.43 4.88 6.41
C ALA A 180 -19.01 5.06 6.99
N VAL A 181 -18.60 4.19 7.91
CA VAL A 181 -17.25 4.20 8.50
C VAL A 181 -16.19 3.94 7.43
N PHE A 182 -16.44 2.98 6.53
CA PHE A 182 -15.56 2.76 5.39
C PHE A 182 -15.44 3.99 4.49
N HIS A 183 -16.58 4.63 4.14
CA HIS A 183 -16.59 5.87 3.36
C HIS A 183 -15.79 6.99 4.02
N GLU A 184 -15.94 7.18 5.33
CA GLU A 184 -15.15 8.16 6.09
C GLU A 184 -13.64 7.90 5.95
N LEU A 185 -13.21 6.65 6.11
CA LEU A 185 -11.80 6.27 6.00
C LEU A 185 -11.21 6.41 4.59
N ILE A 186 -12.04 6.27 3.55
CA ILE A 186 -11.61 6.50 2.16
C ILE A 186 -11.78 7.95 1.70
N GLY A 187 -12.16 8.85 2.61
CA GLY A 187 -12.22 10.29 2.35
C GLY A 187 -13.57 10.81 1.87
N TYR A 188 -14.68 10.16 2.23
CA TYR A 188 -16.03 10.61 1.90
C TYR A 188 -16.89 10.65 3.17
N PRO A 189 -16.74 11.70 3.99
CA PRO A 189 -17.48 11.81 5.23
C PRO A 189 -18.99 11.71 5.08
N SER A 190 -19.62 11.16 6.11
CA SER A 190 -21.06 11.34 6.31
C SER A 190 -21.29 12.55 7.21
N CYS A 191 -21.51 13.73 6.62
CA CYS A 191 -21.83 14.94 7.41
C CYS A 191 -23.16 14.85 8.18
N ARG A 192 -23.97 13.81 7.91
CA ARG A 192 -25.18 13.54 8.67
C ARG A 192 -24.81 12.99 10.04
N GLY A 193 -25.09 13.77 11.08
CA GLY A 193 -24.80 13.41 12.47
C GLY A 193 -23.43 13.89 12.94
N TRP A 194 -22.78 14.78 12.18
CA TRP A 194 -21.56 15.44 12.65
C TRP A 194 -21.81 16.23 13.93
N VAL A 195 -20.89 16.09 14.87
CA VAL A 195 -20.72 16.92 16.06
C VAL A 195 -19.63 17.95 15.81
N ASP A 196 -19.45 18.89 16.75
CA ASP A 196 -18.50 19.99 16.58
C ASP A 196 -17.08 19.52 16.23
N ASP A 197 -16.59 18.47 16.90
CA ASP A 197 -15.27 17.90 16.63
C ASP A 197 -15.12 17.43 15.16
N ASP A 198 -16.16 16.85 14.56
CA ASP A 198 -16.11 16.39 13.17
C ASP A 198 -15.94 17.56 12.18
N TYR A 199 -16.60 18.69 12.47
CA TYR A 199 -16.48 19.90 11.67
C TYR A 199 -15.10 20.53 11.82
N MET A 200 -14.56 20.54 13.03
CA MET A 200 -13.23 21.07 13.33
C MET A 200 -12.15 20.22 12.65
N ASP A 201 -12.18 18.89 12.79
CA ASP A 201 -11.27 17.95 12.12
C ASP A 201 -11.26 18.18 10.59
N TRP A 202 -12.45 18.30 9.99
CA TRP A 202 -12.58 18.54 8.56
C TRP A 202 -11.99 19.89 8.15
N SER A 203 -12.23 20.92 8.94
CA SER A 203 -11.70 22.26 8.67
C SER A 203 -10.17 22.31 8.79
N THR A 204 -9.60 21.59 9.76
CA THR A 204 -8.15 21.42 9.90
C THR A 204 -7.56 20.78 8.65
N ALA A 205 -8.15 19.68 8.17
CA ALA A 205 -7.71 19.02 6.95
C ALA A 205 -7.85 19.93 5.71
N PHE A 206 -8.91 20.75 5.65
CA PHE A 206 -9.08 21.75 4.59
C PHE A 206 -7.94 22.79 4.60
N TYR A 207 -7.59 23.34 5.76
CA TYR A 207 -6.52 24.34 5.89
C TYR A 207 -5.13 23.77 5.65
N ARG A 208 -4.83 22.53 6.08
CA ARG A 208 -3.58 21.83 5.75
C ARG A 208 -3.35 21.77 4.23
N GLN A 209 -4.42 21.46 3.51
CA GLN A 209 -4.41 21.30 2.07
C GLN A 209 -4.48 22.65 1.32
N ASN A 210 -4.99 23.69 1.97
CA ASN A 210 -5.12 25.02 1.39
C ASN A 210 -4.64 26.11 2.37
N PRO A 211 -3.32 26.21 2.68
CA PRO A 211 -2.82 27.05 3.77
C PRO A 211 -3.11 28.55 3.64
N SER A 212 -3.39 29.02 2.42
CA SER A 212 -3.70 30.42 2.12
C SER A 212 -5.16 30.66 1.76
N ALA A 213 -6.00 29.62 1.75
CA ALA A 213 -7.40 29.74 1.39
C ALA A 213 -8.28 30.01 2.60
N THR A 214 -9.41 30.67 2.35
CA THR A 214 -10.48 30.81 3.33
C THR A 214 -11.66 29.92 2.93
N ILE A 215 -12.33 29.31 3.91
CA ILE A 215 -13.54 28.53 3.66
C ILE A 215 -14.65 29.45 3.16
N THR A 216 -15.02 29.38 1.88
CA THR A 216 -16.14 30.18 1.34
C THR A 216 -17.40 29.33 1.17
N ALA A 217 -18.57 29.98 1.07
CA ALA A 217 -19.82 29.28 0.76
C ALA A 217 -19.74 28.49 -0.56
N ARG A 218 -19.04 29.04 -1.56
CA ARG A 218 -18.81 28.36 -2.85
C ARG A 218 -17.98 27.09 -2.68
N ASN A 219 -16.92 27.15 -1.89
CA ASN A 219 -16.05 26.00 -1.64
C ASN A 219 -16.81 24.89 -0.89
N LEU A 220 -17.60 25.27 0.11
CA LEU A 220 -18.46 24.33 0.85
C LEU A 220 -19.47 23.64 -0.07
N ASP A 221 -20.19 24.40 -0.91
CA ASP A 221 -21.17 23.81 -1.82
C ASP A 221 -20.50 22.88 -2.85
N ASN A 222 -19.34 23.24 -3.38
CA ASN A 222 -18.57 22.40 -4.31
C ASN A 222 -18.07 21.10 -3.65
N LEU A 223 -17.47 21.19 -2.47
CA LEU A 223 -16.97 20.03 -1.72
C LEU A 223 -18.12 19.14 -1.26
N SER A 224 -19.23 19.72 -0.84
CA SER A 224 -20.43 18.98 -0.42
C SER A 224 -21.09 18.26 -1.58
N ALA A 225 -21.19 18.89 -2.76
CA ALA A 225 -21.69 18.24 -3.98
C ALA A 225 -20.86 17.01 -4.37
N SER A 226 -19.55 17.03 -4.06
CA SER A 226 -18.63 15.91 -4.27
C SER A 226 -18.62 14.90 -3.11
N GLY A 227 -19.39 15.14 -2.04
CA GLY A 227 -19.44 14.31 -0.84
C GLY A 227 -18.17 14.38 0.03
N LEU A 228 -17.39 15.45 -0.09
CA LEU A 228 -16.09 15.63 0.57
C LEU A 228 -16.17 16.52 1.83
N GLY A 229 -17.35 17.07 2.13
CA GLY A 229 -17.50 17.99 3.26
C GLY A 229 -18.95 18.47 3.47
N PRO A 230 -19.15 19.34 4.48
CA PRO A 230 -20.46 19.84 4.83
C PRO A 230 -20.94 20.87 3.82
N SER A 231 -22.26 20.94 3.61
CA SER A 231 -22.86 22.01 2.83
C SER A 231 -22.84 23.32 3.61
N ARG A 232 -22.94 24.46 2.93
CA ARG A 232 -23.07 25.76 3.63
C ARG A 232 -24.26 25.77 4.59
N GLN A 233 -25.37 25.14 4.22
CA GLN A 233 -26.59 25.10 5.04
C GLN A 233 -26.33 24.37 6.36
N ALA A 234 -25.56 23.28 6.32
CA ALA A 234 -25.16 22.57 7.53
C ALA A 234 -24.31 23.45 8.45
N ILE A 235 -23.41 24.26 7.89
CA ILE A 235 -22.61 25.23 8.66
C ILE A 235 -23.49 26.31 9.30
N TYR A 236 -24.39 26.93 8.53
CA TYR A 236 -25.31 27.94 9.06
C TYR A 236 -26.20 27.40 10.18
N SER A 237 -26.68 26.16 10.05
CA SER A 237 -27.54 25.55 11.06
C SER A 237 -26.81 25.26 12.39
N ASN A 238 -25.54 24.86 12.36
CA ASN A 238 -24.79 24.51 13.57
C ASN A 238 -24.07 25.72 14.20
N TYR A 239 -23.52 26.62 13.37
CA TYR A 239 -22.70 27.74 13.85
C TYR A 239 -23.39 29.10 13.76
N GLY A 240 -24.56 29.19 13.12
CA GLY A 240 -25.32 30.43 12.92
C GLY A 240 -24.79 31.31 11.79
N SER A 241 -23.48 31.34 11.55
CA SER A 241 -22.88 32.07 10.43
C SER A 241 -21.59 31.41 9.92
N LEU A 242 -21.28 31.64 8.64
CA LEU A 242 -20.02 31.18 8.05
C LEU A 242 -18.81 31.87 8.70
N SER A 243 -18.91 33.17 9.02
CA SER A 243 -17.82 33.91 9.68
C SER A 243 -17.44 33.30 11.02
N LYS A 244 -18.42 32.97 11.86
CA LYS A 244 -18.17 32.34 13.16
C LYS A 244 -17.51 30.97 12.99
N PHE A 245 -17.93 30.20 12.00
CA PHE A 245 -17.30 28.91 11.69
C PHE A 245 -15.85 29.07 11.23
N GLN A 246 -15.55 30.05 10.37
CA GLN A 246 -14.18 30.34 9.92
C GLN A 246 -13.26 30.69 11.10
N ASP A 247 -13.72 31.58 11.99
CA ASP A 247 -12.92 32.01 13.15
C ASP A 247 -12.57 30.83 14.06
N LEU A 248 -13.57 29.99 14.39
CA LEU A 248 -13.38 28.78 15.20
C LEU A 248 -12.47 27.76 14.51
N SER A 249 -12.66 27.55 13.21
CA SER A 249 -11.87 26.61 12.42
C SER A 249 -10.40 27.02 12.37
N GLN A 250 -10.11 28.32 12.16
CA GLN A 250 -8.75 28.84 12.14
C GLN A 250 -8.08 28.69 13.50
N GLN A 251 -8.76 29.11 14.58
CA GLN A 251 -8.23 28.97 15.94
C GLN A 251 -7.92 27.50 16.28
N HIS A 252 -8.81 26.60 15.89
CA HIS A 252 -8.62 25.17 16.11
C HIS A 252 -7.44 24.62 15.28
N TYR A 253 -7.36 24.97 13.99
CA TYR A 253 -6.24 24.60 13.13
C TYR A 253 -4.89 25.04 13.70
N ASP A 254 -4.77 26.31 14.09
CA ASP A 254 -3.53 26.85 14.66
C ASP A 254 -3.12 26.07 15.94
N THR A 255 -4.10 25.79 16.81
CA THR A 255 -3.88 25.00 18.03
C THR A 255 -3.42 23.57 17.72
N VAL A 256 -4.05 22.91 16.75
CA VAL A 256 -3.71 21.53 16.36
C VAL A 256 -2.31 21.46 15.76
N ILE A 257 -1.96 22.38 14.85
CA ILE A 257 -0.64 22.38 14.22
C ILE A 257 0.48 22.61 15.24
N ASP A 258 0.28 23.51 16.20
CA ASP A 258 1.24 23.74 17.27
C ASP A 258 1.41 22.50 18.16
N ASN A 259 0.30 21.87 18.56
CA ASN A 259 0.33 20.66 19.37
C ASN A 259 1.00 19.49 18.63
N GLU A 260 0.65 19.26 17.37
CA GLU A 260 1.24 18.19 16.55
C GLU A 260 2.74 18.40 16.33
N SER A 261 3.17 19.64 16.10
CA SER A 261 4.58 20.00 15.98
C SER A 261 5.35 19.72 17.27
N PHE A 262 4.75 20.04 18.42
CA PHE A 262 5.32 19.76 19.73
C PHE A 262 5.40 18.25 20.01
N GLU A 263 4.28 17.53 19.86
CA GLU A 263 4.20 16.08 20.08
C GLU A 263 5.13 15.31 19.13
N ARG A 264 5.21 15.71 17.85
CA ARG A 264 6.14 15.10 16.89
C ARG A 264 7.59 15.24 17.36
N LYS A 265 8.01 16.44 17.77
CA LYS A 265 9.37 16.67 18.30
C LYS A 265 9.65 15.83 19.55
N GLN A 266 8.68 15.70 20.45
CA GLN A 266 8.82 14.85 21.63
C GLN A 266 8.99 13.37 21.23
N ARG A 267 8.14 12.85 20.35
CA ARG A 267 8.22 11.45 19.89
C ARG A 267 9.53 11.14 19.15
N VAL A 268 10.04 12.10 18.35
CA VAL A 268 11.36 11.96 17.70
C VAL A 268 12.47 11.90 18.75
N THR A 269 12.41 12.74 19.79
CA THR A 269 13.36 12.71 20.90
C THR A 269 13.33 11.36 21.63
N ASP A 270 12.14 10.84 21.91
CA ASP A 270 11.97 9.54 22.55
C ASP A 270 12.48 8.38 21.68
N ALA A 271 12.31 8.47 20.35
CA ALA A 271 12.85 7.51 19.39
C ALA A 271 14.39 7.53 19.38
N ILE A 272 15.00 8.72 19.40
CA ILE A 272 16.46 8.89 19.47
C ILE A 272 16.99 8.35 20.81
N GLU A 273 16.32 8.64 21.92
CA GLU A 273 16.71 8.12 23.25
C GLU A 273 16.64 6.59 23.30
N LEU A 274 15.58 6.00 22.75
CA LEU A 274 15.47 4.54 22.62
C LEU A 274 16.63 3.95 21.80
N SER A 275 17.05 4.63 20.73
CA SER A 275 18.13 4.17 19.85
C SER A 275 19.48 4.05 20.56
N LYS A 276 19.73 4.87 21.59
CA LYS A 276 20.96 4.81 22.40
C LYS A 276 21.12 3.46 23.12
N ASN A 277 20.01 2.78 23.40
CA ASN A 277 20.01 1.48 24.06
C ASN A 277 19.99 0.30 23.07
N HIS A 278 19.93 0.57 21.76
CA HIS A 278 19.74 -0.43 20.73
C HIS A 278 20.58 -0.12 19.48
N THR A 279 21.77 -0.75 19.38
CA THR A 279 22.71 -0.54 18.26
C THR A 279 22.06 -0.68 16.89
N SER A 280 21.24 -1.71 16.66
CA SER A 280 20.56 -1.91 15.39
C SER A 280 19.53 -0.83 15.03
N LEU A 281 18.85 -0.24 16.02
CA LEU A 281 17.97 0.91 15.80
C LEU A 281 18.78 2.18 15.54
N SER A 282 19.88 2.38 16.28
CA SER A 282 20.78 3.51 16.06
C SER A 282 21.37 3.49 14.65
N GLU A 283 21.85 2.33 14.19
CA GLU A 283 22.35 2.14 12.82
C GLU A 283 21.26 2.42 11.78
N ALA A 284 20.05 1.89 11.97
CA ALA A 284 18.93 2.14 11.06
C ALA A 284 18.55 3.63 10.97
N ILE A 285 18.60 4.37 12.07
CA ILE A 285 18.32 5.82 12.09
C ILE A 285 19.47 6.62 11.46
N LEU A 286 20.73 6.24 11.72
CA LEU A 286 21.92 6.94 11.22
C LEU A 286 22.06 6.88 9.69
N GLU A 287 21.42 5.92 9.03
CA GLU A 287 21.36 5.86 7.56
C GLU A 287 20.56 7.01 6.94
N PHE A 288 19.81 7.78 7.72
CA PHE A 288 19.01 8.91 7.25
C PHE A 288 19.55 10.24 7.81
N ASP A 289 19.51 11.29 6.99
CA ASP A 289 19.93 12.63 7.39
C ASP A 289 18.95 13.18 8.44
N GLN A 290 19.49 13.53 9.63
CA GLN A 290 18.73 13.72 10.87
C GLN A 290 17.77 14.93 10.85
N HIS A 291 17.87 15.84 9.87
CA HIS A 291 17.19 17.13 9.95
C HIS A 291 15.94 17.28 9.08
N SER A 292 15.74 16.43 8.05
CA SER A 292 14.60 16.57 7.11
C SER A 292 13.59 15.42 7.13
N GLU A 293 13.87 14.30 7.83
CA GLU A 293 13.03 13.10 7.77
C GLU A 293 12.50 12.63 9.14
N GLN A 294 11.95 13.54 9.94
CA GLN A 294 11.36 13.20 11.26
C GLN A 294 10.33 12.06 11.18
N ASP A 295 9.45 12.08 10.18
CA ASP A 295 8.44 11.03 9.99
C ASP A 295 9.09 9.67 9.71
N ARG A 296 10.24 9.66 9.02
CA ARG A 296 10.98 8.43 8.76
C ARG A 296 11.62 7.86 10.02
N ILE A 297 12.16 8.72 10.88
CA ILE A 297 12.69 8.32 12.20
C ILE A 297 11.59 7.65 13.04
N LEU A 298 10.40 8.25 13.07
CA LEU A 298 9.24 7.70 13.77
C LEU A 298 8.82 6.35 13.19
N GLN A 299 8.74 6.25 11.86
CA GLN A 299 8.41 5.00 11.18
C GLN A 299 9.42 3.89 11.48
N ILE A 300 10.73 4.16 11.38
CA ILE A 300 11.80 3.19 11.68
C ILE A 300 11.70 2.72 13.13
N SER A 301 11.53 3.66 14.08
CA SER A 301 11.36 3.35 15.50
C SER A 301 10.13 2.47 15.75
N ALA A 302 9.01 2.77 15.09
CA ALA A 302 7.78 1.98 15.16
C ALA A 302 7.99 0.55 14.62
N GLN A 303 8.60 0.41 13.45
CA GLN A 303 8.90 -0.88 12.82
C GLN A 303 9.85 -1.71 13.68
N PHE A 304 10.87 -1.09 14.26
CA PHE A 304 11.80 -1.73 15.18
C PHE A 304 11.09 -2.30 16.42
N ARG A 305 10.26 -1.47 17.08
CA ARG A 305 9.52 -1.88 18.29
C ARG A 305 8.61 -3.08 18.00
N LEU A 306 7.90 -3.05 16.88
CA LEU A 306 7.01 -4.15 16.48
C LEU A 306 7.78 -5.40 16.07
N ALA A 307 8.85 -5.29 15.27
CA ALA A 307 9.65 -6.44 14.86
C ALA A 307 10.25 -7.16 16.07
N ARG A 308 10.81 -6.40 17.02
CA ARG A 308 11.34 -6.92 18.28
C ARG A 308 10.26 -7.59 19.14
N HIS A 309 9.03 -7.09 19.12
CA HIS A 309 7.93 -7.69 19.87
C HIS A 309 7.48 -9.04 19.27
N PHE A 310 7.37 -9.13 17.95
CA PHE A 310 6.81 -10.31 17.29
C PHE A 310 7.84 -11.39 16.91
N ILE A 311 9.12 -11.02 16.76
CA ILE A 311 10.18 -11.93 16.33
C ILE A 311 11.23 -12.01 17.44
N THR A 312 10.93 -12.83 18.46
CA THR A 312 11.72 -12.92 19.69
C THR A 312 13.17 -13.35 19.46
N ASP A 313 13.41 -14.12 18.40
CA ASP A 313 14.72 -14.71 18.09
C ASP A 313 15.45 -13.94 16.98
N ALA A 314 14.97 -12.75 16.60
CA ALA A 314 15.59 -11.94 15.56
C ALA A 314 16.99 -11.45 15.97
N THR A 315 17.94 -11.59 15.06
CA THR A 315 19.27 -11.01 15.23
C THR A 315 19.22 -9.47 15.13
N PRO A 316 20.21 -8.74 15.67
CA PRO A 316 20.29 -7.29 15.52
C PRO A 316 20.24 -6.82 14.06
N SER A 317 20.92 -7.53 13.15
CA SER A 317 20.90 -7.22 11.71
C SER A 317 19.51 -7.37 11.12
N GLU A 318 18.79 -8.45 11.46
CA GLU A 318 17.42 -8.64 10.95
C GLU A 318 16.47 -7.56 11.46
N LEU A 319 16.58 -7.15 12.73
CA LEU A 319 15.78 -6.06 13.27
C LEU A 319 16.09 -4.73 12.57
N ARG A 320 17.36 -4.45 12.28
CA ARG A 320 17.77 -3.29 11.48
C ARG A 320 17.10 -3.35 10.11
N ASP A 321 17.31 -4.42 9.37
CA ASP A 321 16.83 -4.57 7.98
C ASP A 321 15.29 -4.47 7.89
N MET A 322 14.57 -5.04 8.87
CA MET A 322 13.12 -4.92 8.93
C MET A 322 12.64 -3.50 9.21
N SER A 323 13.37 -2.76 10.04
CA SER A 323 13.06 -1.35 10.35
C SER A 323 13.30 -0.42 9.15
N LEU A 324 14.11 -0.87 8.18
CA LEU A 324 14.40 -0.12 6.96
C LEU A 324 13.35 -0.35 5.84
N ILE A 325 12.37 -1.23 6.04
CA ILE A 325 11.34 -1.50 5.03
C ILE A 325 10.46 -0.25 4.83
N LYS A 326 10.54 0.37 3.64
CA LYS A 326 9.79 1.60 3.34
C LYS A 326 8.27 1.44 3.37
N ASN A 327 7.77 0.31 2.88
CA ASN A 327 6.33 0.05 2.79
C ASN A 327 5.83 -0.70 4.05
N PRO A 328 4.97 -0.08 4.89
CA PRO A 328 4.44 -0.69 6.11
C PRO A 328 3.74 -2.05 5.88
N ASN A 329 3.10 -2.25 4.72
CA ASN A 329 2.41 -3.51 4.42
C ASN A 329 3.40 -4.64 4.12
N VAL A 330 4.53 -4.32 3.48
CA VAL A 330 5.62 -5.28 3.28
C VAL A 330 6.23 -5.64 4.63
N PHE A 331 6.43 -4.65 5.52
CA PHE A 331 6.89 -4.87 6.88
C PHE A 331 5.98 -5.82 7.66
N THR A 332 4.66 -5.59 7.67
CA THR A 332 3.69 -6.46 8.35
C THR A 332 3.79 -7.90 7.86
N ARG A 333 3.89 -8.11 6.55
CA ARG A 333 4.04 -9.47 5.98
C ARG A 333 5.34 -10.11 6.39
N SER A 334 6.45 -9.36 6.41
CA SER A 334 7.73 -9.86 6.92
C SER A 334 7.62 -10.29 8.38
N CYS A 335 6.92 -9.52 9.23
CA CYS A 335 6.62 -9.93 10.61
C CYS A 335 5.80 -11.24 10.65
N MET A 336 4.71 -11.32 9.89
CA MET A 336 3.86 -12.52 9.85
C MET A 336 4.61 -13.76 9.36
N ASN A 337 5.52 -13.61 8.40
CA ASN A 337 6.31 -14.71 7.85
C ASN A 337 7.41 -15.19 8.79
N LYS A 338 7.99 -14.30 9.60
CA LYS A 338 9.09 -14.61 10.52
C LYS A 338 8.65 -14.97 11.94
N ALA A 339 7.48 -14.52 12.37
CA ALA A 339 6.97 -14.82 13.70
C ALA A 339 6.64 -16.31 13.86
N SER A 340 6.93 -16.88 15.04
CA SER A 340 6.59 -18.26 15.37
C SER A 340 5.09 -18.40 15.65
N GLY A 341 4.32 -18.81 14.64
CA GLY A 341 2.90 -19.14 14.79
C GLY A 341 1.98 -18.42 13.81
N SER A 342 0.67 -18.45 14.08
CA SER A 342 -0.36 -17.87 13.21
C SER A 342 -0.58 -16.38 13.50
N LEU A 343 0.49 -15.57 13.41
CA LEU A 343 0.37 -14.12 13.57
C LEU A 343 -0.46 -13.53 12.42
N LYS A 344 -1.51 -12.76 12.75
CA LYS A 344 -2.35 -12.07 11.76
C LYS A 344 -2.02 -10.59 11.73
N ALA A 345 -2.32 -9.96 10.60
CA ALA A 345 -2.10 -8.53 10.43
C ALA A 345 -2.90 -7.68 11.45
N ALA A 346 -4.10 -8.13 11.84
CA ALA A 346 -4.90 -7.47 12.87
C ALA A 346 -4.24 -7.48 14.27
N ASP A 347 -3.41 -8.50 14.57
CA ASP A 347 -2.67 -8.58 15.82
C ASP A 347 -1.57 -7.50 15.83
N ILE A 348 -0.89 -7.32 14.69
CA ILE A 348 0.12 -6.27 14.50
C ILE A 348 -0.50 -4.87 14.61
N GLU A 349 -1.65 -4.62 13.95
CA GLU A 349 -2.40 -3.36 14.09
C GLU A 349 -2.75 -3.09 15.57
N THR A 350 -3.19 -4.11 16.30
CA THR A 350 -3.58 -4.00 17.71
C THR A 350 -2.40 -3.67 18.61
N VAL A 351 -1.24 -4.31 18.42
CA VAL A 351 -0.03 -4.01 19.19
C VAL A 351 0.53 -2.63 18.83
N ALA A 352 0.48 -2.23 17.55
CA ALA A 352 0.89 -0.89 17.13
C ALA A 352 0.07 0.20 17.82
N LEU A 353 -1.25 0.00 17.95
CA LEU A 353 -2.13 0.88 18.74
C LEU A 353 -1.72 0.89 20.23
N ALA A 354 -1.48 -0.29 20.82
CA ALA A 354 -1.07 -0.40 22.23
C ALA A 354 0.29 0.27 22.52
N PHE A 355 1.19 0.30 21.53
CA PHE A 355 2.49 0.98 21.62
C PHE A 355 2.43 2.48 21.29
N GLY A 356 1.27 2.98 20.84
CA GLY A 356 1.14 4.38 20.39
C GLY A 356 1.96 4.70 19.14
N VAL A 357 2.22 3.70 18.29
CA VAL A 357 3.01 3.83 17.05
C VAL A 357 2.22 3.53 15.79
N PHE A 358 0.89 3.36 15.92
CA PHE A 358 0.03 3.03 14.79
C PHE A 358 0.08 4.11 13.70
N ASP A 359 -0.07 5.38 14.08
CA ASP A 359 -0.08 6.50 13.13
C ASP A 359 1.29 6.79 12.51
N ASP A 360 2.38 6.27 13.08
CA ASP A 360 3.73 6.33 12.50
C ASP A 360 3.92 5.36 11.33
N LEU A 361 3.11 4.30 11.27
CA LEU A 361 3.13 3.29 10.22
C LEU A 361 2.01 3.48 9.23
N TRP A 362 0.81 3.76 9.74
CA TRP A 362 -0.40 3.93 8.97
C TRP A 362 -1.11 5.20 9.43
N PRO A 363 -0.61 6.39 9.05
CA PRO A 363 -1.26 7.63 9.41
C PRO A 363 -2.70 7.61 8.88
N MET A 364 -3.66 7.50 9.80
CA MET A 364 -5.10 7.46 9.50
C MET A 364 -5.76 8.76 9.95
N TYR A 365 -5.15 9.90 9.65
CA TYR A 365 -5.80 11.18 9.89
C TYR A 365 -7.11 11.23 9.12
N ARG A 366 -8.17 11.53 9.87
CA ARG A 366 -9.48 11.75 9.33
C ARG A 366 -9.40 12.96 8.41
N PHE A 367 -9.80 12.75 7.15
CA PHE A 367 -9.80 13.75 6.07
C PHE A 367 -8.49 14.12 5.38
N ASP A 368 -7.29 13.84 5.92
CA ASP A 368 -6.03 14.20 5.22
C ASP A 368 -5.82 13.45 3.90
N SER A 369 -6.50 12.31 3.74
CA SER A 369 -6.47 11.56 2.49
C SER A 369 -7.61 11.91 1.51
N VAL A 370 -8.49 12.85 1.90
CA VAL A 370 -9.50 13.45 1.03
C VAL A 370 -8.80 14.54 0.23
N LYS A 371 -9.01 14.61 -1.08
CA LYS A 371 -8.56 15.76 -1.87
C LYS A 371 -9.52 16.94 -1.64
N LEU A 372 -9.18 17.82 -0.69
CA LEU A 372 -9.92 19.05 -0.37
C LEU A 372 -9.35 20.29 -1.08
N ASN A 373 -8.30 20.13 -1.89
CA ASN A 373 -7.68 21.21 -2.64
C ASN A 373 -8.70 21.92 -3.55
N LEU A 374 -8.70 23.25 -3.47
CA LEU A 374 -9.43 24.11 -4.39
C LEU A 374 -8.62 24.22 -5.68
N CYS A 375 -9.10 23.63 -6.77
CA CYS A 375 -8.49 23.80 -8.09
C CYS A 375 -8.64 25.23 -8.63
#